data_AF-A0A8S1KFY6-F1
#
_entry.id   AF-A0A8S1KFY6-F1
#
_cell.length_a   1.000
_cell.length_b   1.000
_cell.length_c   1.000
_cell.angle_alpha   90.00
_cell.angle_beta   90.00
_cell.angle_gamma   90.00
#
_symmetry.space_group_name_H-M   'P 1'
#
loop_
_entity.id
_entity.type
_entity.pdbx_description
1 polymer ?
#
loop_
_entity_poly.entity_id
_entity_poly.type
_entity_poly.pdbx_seq_one_letter_code
_entity_poly.pdbx_strand_id
1 'polypeptide(L)'
;MQRQVINILKIYDILYDSLNSDINIINQYYPTDLWKIIASQQVLSVENVQQIMYQLCKGLNYLHSSNFIHRDIKPRNILRNQKCEVFYCGLGFARIFDVSQEQLKENITEYVDTEQQKQNSYLLSNNLLDLVF
;
A
#
# COMPACT_ATOMS: atom_id res chain seq x y z
N MET A 1 -15.94 -19.27 12.25
CA MET A 1 -14.88 -18.23 12.34
C MET A 1 -14.77 -17.55 10.98
N GLN A 2 -15.13 -16.27 10.87
CA GLN A 2 -14.87 -15.50 9.65
C GLN A 2 -13.35 -15.30 9.52
N ARG A 3 -12.80 -15.73 8.38
CA ARG A 3 -11.38 -15.58 8.08
C ARG A 3 -11.08 -14.08 7.93
N GLN A 4 -10.25 -13.54 8.82
CA GLN A 4 -9.79 -12.15 8.68
C GLN A 4 -8.88 -12.07 7.46
N VAL A 5 -9.40 -11.55 6.35
CA VAL A 5 -8.61 -11.30 5.14
C VAL A 5 -7.70 -10.10 5.41
N ILE A 6 -6.40 -10.34 5.37
CA ILE A 6 -5.37 -9.30 5.34
C ILE A 6 -5.15 -8.96 3.87
N ASN A 7 -5.33 -7.69 3.51
CA ASN A 7 -5.27 -7.20 2.12
C ASN A 7 -3.81 -7.02 1.64
N ILE A 8 -2.93 -7.96 1.94
CA ILE A 8 -1.52 -8.02 1.54
C ILE A 8 -1.27 -9.34 0.80
N LEU A 9 -0.46 -9.31 -0.26
CA LEU A 9 -0.06 -10.50 -1.01
C LEU A 9 0.54 -11.55 -0.08
N LYS A 10 -0.02 -12.76 -0.11
CA LYS A 10 0.55 -13.91 0.58
C LYS A 10 1.65 -14.53 -0.27
N ILE A 11 2.88 -14.50 0.27
CA ILE A 11 4.01 -15.27 -0.23
C ILE A 11 3.96 -16.64 0.44
N TYR A 12 4.13 -17.69 -0.35
CA TYR A 12 4.17 -19.08 0.10
C TYR A 12 5.59 -19.57 0.30
N ASP A 13 6.50 -19.22 -0.61
CA ASP A 13 7.87 -19.69 -0.58
C ASP A 13 8.80 -18.76 -1.38
N ILE A 14 10.10 -18.87 -1.14
CA ILE A 14 11.17 -18.20 -1.89
C ILE A 14 12.18 -19.29 -2.29
N LEU A 15 12.27 -19.55 -3.59
CA LEU A 15 13.14 -20.57 -4.14
C LEU A 15 14.35 -19.92 -4.80
N TYR A 16 15.54 -20.43 -4.51
CA TYR A 16 16.77 -20.01 -5.17
C TYR A 16 17.17 -21.04 -6.23
N ASP A 17 17.28 -20.59 -7.48
CA ASP A 17 17.82 -21.41 -8.57
C ASP A 17 19.32 -21.17 -8.68
N SER A 18 20.11 -22.11 -8.17
CA SER A 18 21.57 -22.02 -8.19
C SER A 18 22.18 -22.08 -9.58
N LEU A 19 21.47 -22.60 -10.59
CA LEU A 19 22.00 -22.71 -11.95
C LEU A 19 21.93 -21.36 -12.67
N ASN A 20 20.81 -20.66 -12.51
CA ASN A 20 20.57 -19.37 -13.15
C ASN A 20 20.91 -18.18 -12.23
N SER A 21 21.22 -18.43 -10.95
CA SER A 21 21.40 -17.41 -9.91
C SER A 21 20.16 -16.52 -9.71
N ASP A 22 18.97 -17.10 -9.91
CA ASP A 22 17.69 -16.40 -9.85
C ASP A 22 16.95 -16.67 -8.54
N ILE A 23 16.21 -15.66 -8.07
CA ILE A 23 15.29 -15.78 -6.93
C ILE A 23 13.86 -15.84 -7.47
N ASN A 24 13.16 -16.94 -7.17
CA ASN A 24 11.79 -17.18 -7.56
C ASN A 24 10.86 -17.03 -6.35
N ILE A 25 9.91 -16.09 -6.41
CA ILE A 25 8.94 -15.86 -5.33
C ILE A 25 7.64 -16.59 -5.65
N ILE A 26 7.29 -17.57 -4.83
CA ILE A 26 6.04 -18.33 -4.96
C ILE A 26 4.97 -17.64 -4.13
N ASN A 27 3.86 -17.24 -4.75
CA ASN A 27 2.82 -16.46 -4.08
C ASN A 27 1.41 -16.83 -4.56
N GLN A 28 0.39 -16.29 -3.88
CA GLN A 28 -0.99 -16.42 -4.31
C GLN A 28 -1.19 -15.78 -5.69
N TYR A 29 -1.76 -16.54 -6.62
CA TYR A 29 -2.13 -16.02 -7.94
C TYR A 29 -3.33 -15.08 -7.86
N TYR A 30 -3.23 -13.97 -8.60
CA TYR A 30 -4.30 -13.02 -8.84
C TYR A 30 -4.45 -12.80 -10.36
N PRO A 31 -5.66 -12.92 -10.91
CA PRO A 31 -5.90 -12.83 -12.35
C PRO A 31 -5.64 -11.43 -12.92
N THR A 32 -5.74 -10.38 -12.11
CA THR A 32 -5.58 -9.00 -12.57
C THR A 32 -5.05 -8.07 -11.49
N ASP A 33 -4.75 -6.85 -11.90
CA ASP A 33 -4.34 -5.71 -11.06
C ASP A 33 -5.26 -4.51 -11.34
N LEU A 34 -5.25 -3.50 -10.47
CA LEU A 34 -6.09 -2.32 -10.66
C LEU A 34 -5.71 -1.52 -11.91
N TRP A 35 -4.44 -1.55 -12.34
CA TRP A 35 -4.03 -0.90 -13.57
C TRP A 35 -4.77 -1.46 -14.79
N LYS A 36 -4.83 -2.78 -14.94
CA LYS A 36 -5.55 -3.44 -16.03
C LYS A 36 -7.04 -3.12 -16.03
N ILE A 37 -7.66 -3.00 -14.84
CA ILE A 37 -9.08 -2.65 -14.71
C ILE A 37 -9.34 -1.21 -15.14
N ILE A 38 -8.49 -0.28 -14.73
CA ILE A 38 -8.59 1.13 -15.14
C ILE A 38 -8.36 1.23 -16.65
N ALA A 39 -7.34 0.55 -17.17
CA ALA A 39 -6.99 0.56 -18.59
C ALA A 39 -8.06 -0.09 -19.48
N SER A 40 -8.86 -1.03 -18.96
CA SER A 40 -9.95 -1.66 -19.72
C SER A 40 -11.17 -0.75 -19.91
N GLN A 41 -11.15 0.48 -19.37
CA GLN A 41 -12.26 1.45 -19.43
C GLN A 41 -13.58 0.90 -18.89
N GLN A 42 -13.51 -0.14 -18.04
CA GLN A 42 -14.70 -0.69 -17.39
C GLN A 42 -15.17 0.31 -16.34
N VAL A 43 -16.44 0.72 -16.42
CA VAL A 43 -17.03 1.59 -15.42
C VAL A 43 -17.23 0.78 -14.13
N LEU A 44 -16.53 1.17 -13.07
CA LEU A 44 -16.75 0.65 -11.73
C LEU A 44 -17.92 1.40 -11.10
N SER A 45 -18.87 0.67 -10.49
CA SER A 45 -19.92 1.31 -9.70
C SER A 45 -19.33 1.99 -8.46
N VAL A 46 -20.01 3.00 -7.94
CA VAL A 46 -19.63 3.69 -6.70
C VAL A 46 -19.45 2.70 -5.54
N GLU A 47 -20.32 1.70 -5.44
CA GLU A 47 -20.23 0.64 -4.44
C GLU A 47 -18.93 -0.18 -4.57
N ASN A 48 -18.56 -0.57 -5.79
CA ASN A 48 -17.30 -1.29 -6.03
C ASN A 48 -16.08 -0.42 -5.65
N VAL A 49 -16.11 0.87 -5.99
CA VAL A 49 -15.04 1.82 -5.63
C VAL A 49 -14.93 1.93 -4.11
N GLN A 50 -16.05 2.08 -3.40
CA GLN A 50 -16.07 2.14 -1.93
C GLN A 50 -15.51 0.85 -1.31
N GLN A 51 -15.89 -0.32 -1.81
CA GLN A 51 -15.37 -1.61 -1.33
C GLN A 51 -13.87 -1.77 -1.56
N ILE A 52 -13.36 -1.32 -2.71
CA ILE A 52 -11.93 -1.32 -3.01
C ILE A 52 -11.20 -0.38 -2.05
N MET A 53 -11.65 0.87 -1.92
CA MET A 53 -11.04 1.86 -1.03
C MET A 53 -11.01 1.42 0.43
N TYR A 54 -12.09 0.82 0.92
CA TYR A 54 -12.16 0.26 2.27
C TYR A 54 -11.09 -0.82 2.49
N GLN A 55 -10.96 -1.75 1.55
CA GLN A 55 -9.96 -2.83 1.63
C GLN A 55 -8.52 -2.31 1.53
N LEU A 56 -8.27 -1.29 0.71
CA LEU A 56 -6.98 -0.61 0.63
C LEU A 56 -6.62 0.05 1.96
N CYS A 57 -7.55 0.79 2.56
CA CYS A 57 -7.34 1.40 3.88
C CYS A 57 -7.07 0.35 4.96
N LYS A 58 -7.80 -0.78 4.92
CA LYS A 58 -7.60 -1.90 5.85
C LYS A 58 -6.21 -2.53 5.69
N GLY A 59 -5.73 -2.71 4.46
CA GLY A 59 -4.39 -3.21 4.16
C GLY A 59 -3.28 -2.26 4.64
N LEU A 60 -3.44 -0.96 4.38
CA LEU A 60 -2.49 0.06 4.86
C LEU A 60 -2.46 0.16 6.37
N ASN A 61 -3.62 0.16 7.02
CA ASN A 61 -3.70 0.18 8.47
C ASN A 61 -2.96 -1.02 9.09
N TYR A 62 -3.07 -2.20 8.46
CA TYR A 62 -2.31 -3.38 8.88
C TYR A 62 -0.79 -3.16 8.76
N LEU A 63 -0.30 -2.67 7.62
CA LEU A 63 1.13 -2.36 7.44
C LEU A 63 1.63 -1.33 8.44
N HIS A 64 0.91 -0.22 8.59
CA HIS A 64 1.29 0.89 9.46
C HIS A 64 1.24 0.48 10.95
N SER A 65 0.28 -0.36 11.35
CA SER A 65 0.25 -0.94 12.71
C SER A 65 1.45 -1.82 13.04
N SER A 66 2.17 -2.27 11.99
CA SER A 66 3.40 -3.05 12.10
C SER A 66 4.65 -2.21 11.78
N ASN A 67 4.54 -0.88 11.78
CA ASN A 67 5.63 0.04 11.44
C ASN A 67 6.23 -0.17 10.04
N PHE A 68 5.44 -0.68 9.09
CA PHE A 68 5.83 -0.83 7.69
C PHE A 68 5.22 0.25 6.81
N ILE A 69 6.04 0.94 6.01
CA ILE A 69 5.59 1.82 4.92
C ILE A 69 5.82 1.12 3.59
N HIS A 70 4.80 1.14 2.73
CA HIS A 70 4.85 0.52 1.39
C HIS A 70 5.75 1.27 0.39
N ARG A 71 5.64 2.60 0.31
CA ARG A 71 6.39 3.54 -0.57
C ARG A 71 6.26 3.37 -2.09
N ASP A 72 5.59 2.33 -2.58
CA ASP A 72 5.32 2.16 -4.01
C ASP A 72 3.84 1.82 -4.26
N ILE A 73 2.93 2.64 -3.72
CA ILE A 73 1.49 2.42 -3.87
C ILE A 73 1.06 2.94 -5.24
N LYS A 74 0.70 2.03 -6.15
CA LYS A 74 0.20 2.38 -7.49
C LYS A 74 -0.72 1.30 -7.99
N PRO A 75 -1.59 1.55 -9.00
CA PRO A 75 -2.56 0.57 -9.47
C PRO A 75 -1.95 -0.78 -9.91
N ARG A 76 -0.70 -0.79 -10.40
CA ARG A 76 0.03 -2.02 -10.78
C ARG A 76 0.43 -2.89 -9.58
N ASN A 77 0.56 -2.28 -8.40
CA ASN A 77 0.93 -2.95 -7.17
C ASN A 77 -0.30 -3.31 -6.30
N ILE A 78 -1.51 -3.16 -6.85
CA ILE A 78 -2.74 -3.61 -6.22
C ILE A 78 -3.33 -4.74 -7.05
N LEU A 79 -3.23 -5.95 -6.54
CA LEU A 79 -3.76 -7.16 -7.16
C LEU A 79 -5.24 -7.31 -6.82
N ARG A 80 -6.02 -7.94 -7.71
CA ARG A 80 -7.44 -8.22 -7.48
C ARG A 80 -7.78 -9.67 -7.83
N ASN A 81 -8.56 -10.32 -6.99
CA ASN A 81 -9.09 -11.66 -7.26
C ASN A 81 -10.51 -11.63 -7.87
N GLN A 82 -11.04 -12.81 -8.19
CA GLN A 82 -12.38 -12.97 -8.76
C GLN A 82 -13.52 -12.56 -7.81
N LYS A 83 -13.24 -12.45 -6.50
CA LYS A 83 -14.21 -12.05 -5.46
C LYS A 83 -14.23 -10.54 -5.21
N CYS A 84 -13.58 -9.74 -6.07
CA CYS A 84 -13.41 -8.30 -5.89
C CYS A 84 -12.60 -7.92 -4.64
N GLU A 85 -11.80 -8.85 -4.10
CA GLU A 85 -10.88 -8.54 -3.02
C GLU A 85 -9.57 -8.01 -3.59
N VAL A 86 -9.00 -6.99 -2.93
CA VAL A 86 -7.76 -6.32 -3.36
C VAL A 86 -6.61 -6.55 -2.38
N PHE A 87 -5.39 -6.64 -2.91
CA PHE A 87 -4.20 -6.99 -2.12
C PHE A 87 -2.98 -6.17 -2.55
N TYR A 88 -2.26 -5.58 -1.61
CA TYR A 88 -0.99 -4.91 -1.88
C TYR A 88 0.09 -5.93 -2.25
N CYS A 89 0.88 -5.62 -3.28
CA CYS A 89 2.12 -6.30 -3.63
C CYS A 89 3.20 -5.26 -3.96
N GLY A 90 4.42 -5.68 -4.33
CA GLY A 90 5.48 -4.73 -4.68
C GLY A 90 6.20 -4.12 -3.47
N LEU A 91 6.43 -4.93 -2.43
CA LEU A 91 7.13 -4.51 -1.20
C LEU A 91 8.66 -4.33 -1.38
N GLY A 92 9.19 -4.34 -2.61
CA GLY A 92 10.63 -4.16 -2.86
C GLY A 92 11.17 -2.81 -2.40
N PHE A 93 10.30 -1.79 -2.36
CA PHE A 93 10.60 -0.46 -1.83
C PHE A 93 10.13 -0.27 -0.38
N ALA A 94 9.50 -1.26 0.24
CA ALA A 94 8.98 -1.12 1.59
C ALA A 94 10.10 -0.91 2.62
N ARG A 95 9.77 -0.21 3.71
CA ARG A 95 10.70 0.06 4.82
C ARG A 95 9.98 -0.06 6.15
N ILE A 96 10.75 -0.49 7.15
CA ILE A 96 10.36 -0.35 8.55
C ILE A 96 10.76 1.06 8.99
N PHE A 97 9.85 1.78 9.63
CA PHE A 97 10.13 3.07 10.23
C PHE A 97 10.01 2.96 11.74
N ASP A 98 11.02 3.42 12.45
CA ASP A 98 11.00 3.46 13.90
C ASP A 98 10.61 4.89 14.29
N VAL A 99 9.30 5.16 14.37
CA VAL A 99 8.79 6.44 14.85
C VAL A 99 8.06 6.19 16.15
N SER A 100 8.54 6.84 17.21
CA SER A 100 7.87 6.80 18.51
C SER A 100 6.44 7.36 18.39
N GLN A 101 5.49 6.80 19.14
CA GLN A 101 4.09 7.27 19.13
C GLN A 101 3.95 8.75 19.54
N GLU A 102 4.95 9.29 20.25
CA GLU A 102 5.06 10.69 20.65
C GLU A 102 5.36 11.59 19.43
N GLN A 103 6.32 11.18 18.58
CA GLN A 103 6.66 11.90 17.34
C GLN A 103 5.50 11.91 16.34
N LEU A 104 4.68 10.85 16.26
CA LEU A 104 3.49 10.84 15.38
C LEU A 104 2.44 11.87 15.84
N LYS A 105 2.24 12.01 17.17
CA LYS A 105 1.27 12.96 17.71
C LYS A 105 1.69 14.41 17.49
N GLU A 106 2.98 14.72 17.64
CA GLU A 106 3.53 16.06 17.37
C GLU A 106 3.38 16.45 15.89
N ASN A 107 3.70 15.53 14.97
CA ASN A 107 3.57 15.78 13.53
C ASN A 107 2.12 15.97 13.05
N ILE A 108 1.16 15.29 13.68
CA ILE A 108 -0.28 15.43 13.32
C ILE A 108 -0.86 16.72 13.91
N THR A 109 -0.38 17.17 15.08
CA THR A 109 -0.86 18.41 15.71
C THR A 109 -0.27 19.66 15.08
N GLU A 110 0.96 19.60 14.56
CA GLU A 110 1.58 20.74 13.83
C GLU A 110 0.86 21.06 12.51
N TYR A 111 0.13 20.11 11.92
CA TYR A 111 -0.63 20.31 10.68
C TYR A 111 -1.88 21.21 10.83
N VAL A 112 -2.25 21.60 12.06
CA VAL A 112 -3.52 22.29 12.34
C VAL A 112 -3.39 23.81 12.56
N ASP A 113 -2.19 24.42 12.56
CA ASP A 113 -2.08 25.86 12.86
C ASP A 113 -1.27 26.72 11.86
N THR A 114 -2.01 27.58 11.16
CA THR A 114 -1.67 28.86 10.50
C THR A 114 -0.79 28.92 9.25
N GLU A 115 -1.26 29.77 8.32
CA GLU A 115 -0.79 30.18 6.99
C GLU A 115 0.70 30.58 6.84
N GLN A 116 1.51 30.54 7.90
CA GLN A 116 2.89 31.05 7.90
C GLN A 116 3.94 30.01 7.49
N GLN A 117 3.55 28.73 7.32
CA GLN A 117 4.46 27.65 6.89
C GLN A 117 4.46 27.33 5.39
N LYS A 118 3.78 28.09 4.51
CA LYS A 118 3.81 27.81 3.04
C LYS A 118 5.22 27.76 2.45
N GLN A 119 6.23 28.33 3.10
CA GLN A 119 7.62 28.33 2.61
C GLN A 119 8.45 27.17 3.16
N ASN A 120 8.17 26.68 4.37
CA ASN A 120 8.77 25.45 4.93
C ASN A 120 8.06 24.19 4.45
N SER A 121 6.79 24.30 4.04
CA SER A 121 6.04 23.20 3.47
C SER A 121 6.64 22.70 2.15
N TYR A 122 7.31 23.53 1.34
CA TYR A 122 7.98 23.03 0.12
C TYR A 122 9.24 22.17 0.42
N LEU A 123 9.90 22.42 1.56
CA LEU A 123 11.07 21.66 1.97
C LEU A 123 10.68 20.36 2.70
N LEU A 124 9.59 20.37 3.47
CA LEU A 124 9.03 19.19 4.14
C LEU A 124 8.10 18.37 3.24
N SER A 125 7.46 18.97 2.22
CA SER A 125 6.62 18.25 1.27
C SER A 125 7.39 17.24 0.44
N ASN A 126 8.69 17.44 0.22
CA ASN A 126 9.51 16.45 -0.48
C ASN A 126 9.81 15.21 0.37
N ASN A 127 9.56 15.23 1.68
CA ASN A 127 9.70 14.05 2.55
C ASN A 127 8.34 13.42 2.93
N LEU A 128 7.25 14.18 2.86
CA LEU A 128 5.89 13.72 3.21
C LEU A 128 4.98 13.44 2.01
N LEU A 129 5.19 14.04 0.83
CA LEU A 129 4.40 13.71 -0.37
C LEU A 129 4.73 12.32 -0.94
N ASP A 130 5.94 11.81 -0.72
CA ASP A 130 6.33 10.42 -1.03
C ASP A 130 5.59 9.37 -0.17
N LEU A 131 4.75 9.82 0.76
CA LEU A 131 3.91 9.00 1.62
C LEU A 131 2.42 9.07 1.27
N VAL A 132 2.00 9.85 0.26
CA VAL A 132 0.57 9.97 -0.15
C VAL A 132 0.32 9.89 -1.67
N PHE A 133 1.32 9.71 -2.54
CA PHE A 133 1.08 9.31 -3.94
C PHE A 133 1.99 8.18 -4.41
#